data_AF-Q4RWC4-F1
#
_entry.id   AF-Q4RWC4-F1
#
_cell.length_a   1.000
_cell.length_b   1.000
_cell.length_c   1.000
_cell.angle_alpha   90.00
_cell.angle_beta   90.00
_cell.angle_gamma   90.00
#
_symmetry.space_group_name_H-M   'P 1'
#
loop_
_entity.id
_entity.type
_entity.pdbx_description
1 polymer ?
#
loop_
_entity_poly.entity_id
_entity_poly.type
_entity_poly.pdbx_seq_one_letter_code
_entity_poly.pdbx_strand_id
1 'polypeptide(L)'
;MPPTGNCYGLNKAIENISRLSDELLADTCQHILNYLQGQSKGVDSADISDNFQKAGVQFDHDAVESLVRFLLLTFRSAGKSKLSADELLSRLEESNRKWPKASLQVLHRLWSERGALVCAQQEVQAMLSTNQIVDIQWKLGMALTSDTCRSLNSPYVTLLLKFVETSGQICQRSFEMTIPQFQ
;
A
#
# COMPACT_ATOMS: atom_id res chain seq x y z
N MET A 1 5.37 27.47 -13.99
CA MET A 1 6.10 26.96 -12.80
C MET A 1 6.14 28.09 -11.79
N PRO A 2 5.81 27.92 -10.49
CA PRO A 2 6.42 26.96 -9.53
C PRO A 2 5.35 26.29 -8.59
N PRO A 3 5.64 25.53 -7.48
CA PRO A 3 6.87 25.56 -6.70
C PRO A 3 7.47 24.27 -6.09
N THR A 4 8.75 24.48 -5.76
CA THR A 4 9.71 23.88 -4.82
C THR A 4 9.20 23.48 -3.42
N GLY A 5 7.88 23.30 -3.21
CA GLY A 5 7.29 23.01 -1.90
C GLY A 5 7.66 21.65 -1.31
N ASN A 6 8.06 20.68 -2.13
CA ASN A 6 8.28 19.30 -1.66
C ASN A 6 9.63 19.12 -0.94
N CYS A 7 10.66 19.89 -1.29
CA CYS A 7 11.99 19.76 -0.67
C CYS A 7 12.04 20.31 0.76
N TYR A 8 11.19 21.30 1.08
CA TYR A 8 11.22 21.94 2.40
C TYR A 8 10.65 21.00 3.48
N GLY A 9 9.55 20.31 3.18
CA GLY A 9 8.98 19.29 4.09
C GLY A 9 9.88 18.07 4.28
N LEU A 10 10.56 17.62 3.21
CA LEU A 10 11.51 16.51 3.26
C LEU A 10 12.72 16.83 4.15
N ASN A 11 13.27 18.04 4.03
CA ASN A 11 14.39 18.48 4.86
C ASN A 11 14.01 18.58 6.34
N LYS A 12 12.82 19.11 6.65
CA LYS A 12 12.30 19.19 8.02
C LYS A 12 12.10 17.80 8.64
N ALA A 13 11.56 16.85 7.88
CA ALA A 13 11.37 15.47 8.35
C ALA A 13 12.71 14.78 8.67
N ILE A 14 13.73 14.95 7.83
CA ILE A 14 15.07 14.37 8.05
C ILE A 14 15.76 15.02 9.26
N GLU A 15 15.59 16.34 9.44
CA GLU A 15 16.08 17.04 10.63
C GLU A 15 15.40 16.51 11.91
N ASN A 16 14.09 16.27 11.88
CA ASN A 16 13.38 15.64 13.00
C ASN A 16 13.86 14.21 13.27
N ILE A 17 14.11 13.41 12.23
CA ILE A 17 14.68 12.06 12.38
C ILE A 17 16.06 12.12 13.04
N SER A 18 16.86 13.13 12.71
CA SER A 18 18.19 13.29 13.31
C SER A 18 18.19 13.63 14.81
N ARG A 19 17.03 14.06 15.35
CA ARG A 19 16.83 14.31 16.78
C ARG A 19 16.36 13.08 17.55
N LEU A 20 16.01 11.99 16.87
CA LEU A 20 15.61 10.73 17.50
C LEU A 20 16.83 9.90 17.89
N SER A 21 16.69 9.14 18.97
CA SER A 21 17.63 8.04 19.26
C SER A 21 17.41 6.88 18.30
N ASP A 22 18.42 6.03 18.16
CA ASP A 22 18.35 4.84 17.30
C ASP A 22 17.22 3.89 17.72
N GLU A 23 16.94 3.79 19.03
CA GLU A 23 15.84 2.98 19.59
C GLU A 23 14.48 3.55 19.21
N LEU A 24 14.24 4.85 19.42
CA LEU A 24 12.96 5.49 19.07
C LEU A 24 12.70 5.46 17.57
N LEU A 25 13.75 5.67 16.76
CA LEU A 25 13.65 5.56 15.31
C LEU A 25 13.31 4.12 14.91
N ALA A 26 13.95 3.13 15.53
CA ALA A 26 13.66 1.72 15.25
C ALA A 26 12.20 1.38 15.58
N ASP A 27 11.71 1.78 16.75
CA ASP A 27 10.32 1.54 17.18
C ASP A 27 9.30 2.20 16.24
N THR A 28 9.57 3.44 15.81
CA THR A 28 8.73 4.15 14.83
C THR A 28 8.70 3.40 13.50
N CYS A 29 9.88 2.98 13.02
CA CYS A 29 9.99 2.20 11.78
C CYS A 29 9.27 0.86 11.91
N GLN A 30 9.33 0.18 13.06
CA GLN A 30 8.62 -1.07 13.29
C GLN A 30 7.10 -0.89 13.21
N HIS A 31 6.52 0.14 13.82
CA HIS A 31 5.09 0.44 13.69
C HIS A 31 4.68 0.62 12.22
N ILE A 32 5.49 1.35 11.46
CA ILE A 32 5.25 1.59 10.03
C ILE A 32 5.39 0.30 9.22
N LEU A 33 6.41 -0.51 9.49
CA LEU A 33 6.63 -1.78 8.79
C LEU A 33 5.53 -2.80 9.10
N ASN A 34 5.05 -2.88 10.34
CA ASN A 34 3.90 -3.72 10.72
C ASN A 34 2.66 -3.32 9.92
N TYR A 35 2.40 -2.02 9.79
CA TYR A 35 1.31 -1.52 8.95
C TYR A 35 1.50 -1.91 7.47
N LEU A 36 2.70 -1.71 6.92
CA LEU A 36 2.98 -2.03 5.52
C LEU A 36 2.93 -3.54 5.22
N GLN A 37 3.20 -4.38 6.21
CA GLN A 37 3.04 -5.83 6.14
C GLN A 37 1.57 -6.28 6.33
N GLY A 38 0.64 -5.36 6.56
CA GLY A 38 -0.78 -5.66 6.79
C GLY A 38 -1.09 -6.24 8.17
N GLN A 39 -0.16 -6.13 9.13
CA GLN A 39 -0.35 -6.60 10.50
C GLN A 39 -1.14 -5.60 11.36
N SER A 40 -1.22 -4.33 10.94
CA SER A 40 -2.06 -3.31 11.57
C SER A 40 -2.98 -2.63 10.56
N LYS A 41 -4.08 -2.04 11.05
CA LYS A 41 -5.04 -1.28 10.22
C LYS A 41 -4.56 0.13 9.85
N GLY A 42 -3.57 0.64 10.57
CA GLY A 42 -3.04 1.99 10.42
C GLY A 42 -1.77 2.18 11.25
N VAL A 43 -1.09 3.31 11.02
CA VAL A 43 0.00 3.78 11.88
C VAL A 43 -0.60 4.75 12.89
N ASP A 44 -0.51 4.43 14.18
CA ASP A 44 -1.02 5.30 15.25
C ASP A 44 0.02 6.38 15.58
N SER A 45 -0.16 7.57 14.99
CA SER A 45 0.71 8.72 15.24
C SER A 45 0.61 9.24 16.68
N ALA A 46 -0.50 9.00 17.39
CA ALA A 46 -0.66 9.43 18.77
C ALA A 46 0.17 8.56 19.71
N ASP A 47 0.15 7.24 19.51
CA ASP A 47 1.00 6.30 20.25
C ASP A 47 2.49 6.58 20.03
N ILE A 48 2.89 6.87 18.77
CA ILE A 48 4.27 7.25 18.44
C ILE A 48 4.66 8.57 19.15
N SER A 49 3.76 9.56 19.15
CA SER A 49 3.99 10.84 19.83
C SER A 49 4.13 10.67 21.35
N ASP A 50 3.31 9.83 21.98
CA ASP A 50 3.39 9.53 23.41
C ASP A 50 4.71 8.83 23.75
N ASN A 51 5.18 7.92 22.88
CA ASN A 51 6.48 7.27 23.06
C ASN A 51 7.64 8.28 23.00
N PHE A 52 7.61 9.23 22.06
CA PHE A 52 8.60 10.30 22.00
C PHE A 52 8.59 11.16 23.27
N GLN A 53 7.40 11.52 23.76
CA GLN A 53 7.26 12.31 24.98
C GLN A 53 7.79 11.59 26.21
N LYS A 54 7.51 10.29 26.36
CA LYS A 54 8.06 9.44 27.44
C LYS A 54 9.58 9.38 27.43
N ALA A 55 10.19 9.40 26.26
CA ALA A 55 11.64 9.45 26.08
C ALA A 55 12.23 10.87 26.17
N GLY A 56 11.42 11.88 26.50
CA GLY A 56 11.87 13.26 26.68
C GLY A 56 12.06 14.05 25.39
N VAL A 57 11.61 13.53 24.24
CA VAL A 57 11.69 14.21 22.95
C VAL A 57 10.37 14.92 22.65
N GLN A 58 10.39 16.25 22.58
CA GLN A 58 9.22 17.03 22.19
C GLN A 58 9.23 17.36 20.70
N PHE A 59 8.19 16.88 20.03
CA PHE A 59 7.80 17.28 18.68
C PHE A 59 6.39 17.85 18.71
N ASP A 60 6.13 18.84 17.85
CA ASP A 60 4.75 19.24 17.56
C ASP A 60 4.06 18.17 16.70
N HIS A 61 2.73 18.25 16.61
CA HIS A 61 1.93 17.28 15.85
C HIS A 61 2.33 17.21 14.36
N ASP A 62 2.63 18.35 13.73
CA ASP A 62 3.05 18.44 12.33
C ASP A 62 4.41 17.76 12.09
N ALA A 63 5.33 17.87 13.04
CA ALA A 63 6.63 17.24 13.02
C ALA A 63 6.53 15.71 13.11
N VAL A 64 5.65 15.19 13.96
CA VAL A 64 5.39 13.73 14.05
C VAL A 64 4.72 13.24 12.77
N GLU A 65 3.68 13.91 12.29
CA GLU A 65 3.00 13.51 11.05
C GLU A 65 3.94 13.54 9.83
N SER A 66 4.73 14.59 9.68
CA SER A 66 5.67 14.72 8.56
C SER A 66 6.73 13.62 8.58
N LEU A 67 7.24 13.26 9.77
CA LEU A 67 8.20 12.18 9.95
C LEU A 67 7.58 10.82 9.62
N VAL A 68 6.41 10.51 10.19
CA VAL A 68 5.69 9.25 9.93
C VAL A 68 5.34 9.13 8.45
N ARG A 69 4.80 10.18 7.84
CA ARG A 69 4.46 10.22 6.41
C ARG A 69 5.70 10.01 5.55
N PHE A 70 6.81 10.65 5.89
CA PHE A 70 8.07 10.51 5.14
C PHE A 70 8.58 9.05 5.17
N LEU A 71 8.70 8.45 6.35
CA LEU A 71 9.17 7.07 6.51
C LEU A 71 8.21 6.07 5.84
N LEU A 72 6.90 6.27 6.00
CA LEU A 72 5.87 5.44 5.37
C LEU A 72 5.98 5.47 3.84
N LEU A 73 6.09 6.67 3.25
CA LEU A 73 6.20 6.82 1.80
C LEU A 73 7.51 6.22 1.28
N THR A 74 8.60 6.40 2.02
CA THR A 74 9.91 5.84 1.70
C THR A 74 9.85 4.31 1.63
N PHE A 75 9.41 3.65 2.70
CA PHE A 75 9.32 2.19 2.74
C PHE A 75 8.30 1.62 1.76
N ARG A 76 7.15 2.29 1.58
CA ARG A 76 6.15 1.88 0.59
C ARG A 76 6.71 1.97 -0.83
N SER A 77 7.43 3.05 -1.16
CA SER A 77 8.08 3.21 -2.45
C SER A 77 9.15 2.15 -2.67
N ALA A 78 9.97 1.87 -1.65
CA ALA A 78 10.99 0.84 -1.70
C ALA A 78 10.40 -0.54 -1.95
N GLY A 79 9.30 -0.88 -1.28
CA GLY A 79 8.59 -2.14 -1.48
C GLY A 79 8.01 -2.29 -2.89
N LYS A 80 7.38 -1.23 -3.42
CA LYS A 80 6.85 -1.22 -4.79
C LYS A 80 7.93 -1.39 -5.85
N SER A 81 9.10 -0.79 -5.63
CA SER A 81 10.24 -0.88 -6.54
C SER A 81 11.15 -2.09 -6.27
N LYS A 82 10.82 -2.93 -5.28
CA LYS A 82 11.59 -4.11 -4.86
C LYS A 82 13.06 -3.80 -4.56
N LEU A 83 13.32 -2.67 -3.91
CA LEU A 83 14.68 -2.23 -3.59
C LEU A 83 15.31 -3.12 -2.51
N SER A 84 16.60 -3.41 -2.69
CA SER A 84 17.46 -3.94 -1.63
C SER A 84 17.76 -2.87 -0.55
N ALA A 85 18.31 -3.29 0.59
CA ALA A 85 18.68 -2.37 1.66
C ALA A 85 19.77 -1.37 1.24
N ASP A 86 20.73 -1.80 0.42
CA ASP A 86 21.80 -0.93 -0.08
C ASP A 86 21.27 0.11 -1.08
N GLU A 87 20.33 -0.29 -1.96
CA GLU A 87 19.67 0.63 -2.90
C GLU A 87 18.75 1.63 -2.19
N LEU A 88 18.11 1.22 -1.09
CA LEU A 88 17.34 2.14 -0.26
C LEU A 88 18.24 3.17 0.41
N LEU A 89 19.38 2.72 0.95
CA LEU A 89 20.36 3.58 1.60
C LEU A 89 20.91 4.64 0.63
N SER A 90 21.33 4.23 -0.56
CA SER A 90 21.88 5.13 -1.56
C SER A 90 20.87 6.20 -1.97
N ARG A 91 19.60 5.83 -2.17
CA ARG A 91 18.52 6.80 -2.46
C ARG A 91 18.29 7.78 -1.32
N LEU A 92 18.37 7.33 -0.07
CA LEU A 92 18.22 8.21 1.09
C LEU A 92 19.39 9.19 1.18
N GLU A 93 20.62 8.74 0.97
CA GLU A 93 21.82 9.59 0.95
C GLU A 93 21.81 10.60 -0.21
N GLU A 94 21.35 10.18 -1.39
CA GLU A 94 21.16 11.05 -2.55
C GLU A 94 20.10 12.12 -2.29
N SER A 95 19.03 11.77 -1.57
CA SER A 95 17.94 12.69 -1.25
C SER A 95 18.37 13.83 -0.31
N ASN A 96 19.30 13.55 0.62
CA ASN A 96 19.85 14.56 1.52
C ASN A 96 21.18 14.10 2.16
N ARG A 97 22.23 14.90 2.04
CA ARG A 97 23.54 14.56 2.63
C ARG A 97 23.61 14.71 4.16
N LYS A 98 22.56 15.22 4.81
CA LYS A 98 22.52 15.47 6.27
C LYS A 98 22.08 14.27 7.10
N TRP A 99 21.82 13.12 6.48
CA TRP A 99 21.43 11.92 7.22
C TRP A 99 22.49 11.51 8.25
N PRO A 100 22.11 11.31 9.52
CA PRO A 100 22.99 10.68 10.49
C PRO A 100 23.28 9.24 10.08
N LYS A 101 24.55 8.83 10.14
CA LYS A 101 24.95 7.45 9.83
C LYS A 101 24.24 6.43 10.70
N ALA A 102 24.00 6.74 11.98
CA ALA A 102 23.29 5.87 12.90
C ALA A 102 21.84 5.61 12.45
N SER A 103 21.11 6.67 12.07
CA SER A 103 19.75 6.55 11.53
C SER A 103 19.70 5.72 10.25
N LEU A 104 20.66 5.93 9.34
CA LEU A 104 20.77 5.13 8.11
C LEU A 104 21.03 3.65 8.40
N GLN A 105 21.86 3.32 9.39
CA GLN A 105 22.11 1.94 9.81
C GLN A 105 20.86 1.28 10.39
N VAL A 106 20.06 2.00 11.18
CA VAL A 106 18.77 1.50 11.68
C VAL A 106 17.82 1.17 10.52
N LEU A 107 17.71 2.07 9.55
CA LEU A 107 16.85 1.88 8.37
C LEU A 107 17.34 0.71 7.50
N HIS A 108 18.65 0.59 7.28
CA HIS A 108 19.26 -0.52 6.53
C HIS A 108 18.95 -1.86 7.19
N ARG A 109 19.23 -1.99 8.50
CA ARG A 109 18.98 -3.21 9.25
C ARG A 109 17.52 -3.63 9.18
N LEU A 110 16.60 -2.73 9.52
CA LEU A 110 15.17 -3.04 9.54
C LEU A 110 14.64 -3.38 8.14
N TRP A 111 15.10 -2.68 7.10
CA TRP A 111 14.71 -3.01 5.74
C TRP A 111 15.30 -4.33 5.26
N SER A 112 16.53 -4.66 5.64
CA SER A 112 17.15 -5.96 5.33
C SER A 112 16.36 -7.12 5.95
N GLU A 113 15.91 -6.96 7.19
CA GLU A 113 15.13 -7.97 7.91
C GLU A 113 13.69 -8.12 7.41
N ARG A 114 13.05 -7.00 7.05
CA ARG A 114 11.58 -6.95 6.85
C ARG A 114 11.13 -6.51 5.47
N GLY A 115 12.04 -6.02 4.63
CA GLY A 115 11.75 -5.48 3.30
C GLY A 115 11.12 -6.53 2.38
N ALA A 116 11.58 -7.78 2.42
CA ALA A 116 11.02 -8.87 1.62
C ALA A 116 9.53 -9.11 1.92
N LEU A 117 9.13 -9.05 3.21
CA LEU A 117 7.74 -9.19 3.63
C LEU A 117 6.88 -8.02 3.16
N VAL A 118 7.43 -6.79 3.20
CA VAL A 118 6.74 -5.60 2.67
C VAL A 118 6.56 -5.71 1.16
N CYS A 119 7.57 -6.16 0.42
CA CYS A 119 7.48 -6.40 -1.03
C CYS A 119 6.39 -7.42 -1.36
N ALA A 120 6.40 -8.58 -0.69
CA ALA A 120 5.39 -9.62 -0.88
C ALA A 120 3.97 -9.12 -0.57
N GLN A 121 3.79 -8.39 0.53
CA GLN A 121 2.50 -7.83 0.88
C GLN A 121 2.03 -6.79 -0.14
N GLN A 122 2.94 -5.96 -0.65
CA GLN A 122 2.62 -4.95 -1.65
C GLN A 122 2.23 -5.58 -3.00
N GLU A 123 2.82 -6.72 -3.35
CA GLU A 123 2.41 -7.53 -4.52
C GLU A 123 1.02 -8.14 -4.32
N VAL A 124 0.74 -8.73 -3.15
CA VAL A 124 -0.59 -9.26 -2.83
C VAL A 124 -1.64 -8.14 -2.89
N GLN A 125 -1.35 -6.98 -2.31
CA GLN A 125 -2.24 -5.82 -2.39
C GLN A 125 -2.44 -5.34 -3.83
N ALA A 126 -1.40 -5.34 -4.67
CA ALA A 126 -1.53 -4.99 -6.08
C ALA A 126 -2.38 -6.01 -6.86
N MET A 127 -2.21 -7.30 -6.58
CA MET A 127 -3.04 -8.37 -7.17
C MET A 127 -4.50 -8.23 -6.74
N LEU A 128 -4.78 -8.00 -5.46
CA LEU A 128 -6.14 -7.80 -4.93
C LEU A 128 -6.78 -6.49 -5.40
N SER A 129 -5.97 -5.47 -5.70
CA SER A 129 -6.43 -4.20 -6.28
C SER A 129 -6.78 -4.32 -7.77
N THR A 130 -6.50 -5.47 -8.39
CA THR A 130 -6.85 -5.73 -9.78
C THR A 130 -8.32 -6.16 -9.85
N ASN A 131 -9.19 -5.21 -10.24
CA ASN A 131 -10.61 -5.40 -10.50
C ASN A 131 -11.45 -5.86 -9.30
N GLN A 132 -11.79 -4.91 -8.41
CA GLN A 132 -12.71 -5.17 -7.30
C GLN A 132 -14.13 -5.39 -7.82
N ILE A 133 -14.72 -6.56 -7.54
CA ILE A 133 -16.12 -6.86 -7.88
C ILE A 133 -17.04 -5.99 -7.00
N VAL A 134 -17.91 -5.22 -7.64
CA VAL A 134 -18.86 -4.32 -6.98
C VAL A 134 -20.23 -4.97 -6.85
N ASP A 135 -20.63 -5.74 -7.88
CA ASP A 135 -21.97 -6.28 -7.99
C ASP A 135 -21.95 -7.53 -8.89
N ILE A 136 -22.75 -8.52 -8.50
CA ILE A 136 -22.99 -9.73 -9.27
C ILE A 136 -24.50 -9.86 -9.43
N GLN A 137 -24.96 -9.71 -10.67
CA GLN A 137 -26.35 -9.94 -11.03
C GLN A 137 -26.45 -11.18 -11.90
N TRP A 138 -27.48 -11.98 -11.70
CA TRP A 138 -27.72 -13.14 -12.56
C TRP A 138 -29.22 -13.24 -12.88
N LYS A 139 -29.52 -13.83 -14.04
CA LYS A 139 -30.88 -14.16 -14.46
C LYS A 139 -30.91 -15.58 -15.02
N LEU A 140 -31.99 -16.29 -14.75
CA LEU A 140 -32.30 -17.58 -15.37
C LEU A 140 -33.19 -17.34 -16.59
N GLY A 141 -32.75 -17.79 -17.75
CA GLY A 141 -33.47 -17.69 -19.02
C GLY A 141 -33.64 -19.04 -19.69
N MET A 142 -34.53 -19.12 -20.67
CA MET A 142 -34.72 -20.30 -21.51
C MET A 142 -35.10 -19.83 -22.91
N ALA A 143 -34.42 -20.36 -23.94
CA ALA A 143 -34.74 -20.04 -25.32
C ALA A 143 -35.85 -20.96 -25.82
N LEU A 144 -37.00 -20.39 -26.21
CA LEU A 144 -38.18 -21.15 -26.64
C LEU A 144 -38.26 -21.35 -28.17
N THR A 145 -37.71 -20.41 -28.94
CA THR A 145 -37.76 -20.43 -30.40
C THR A 145 -36.52 -19.77 -31.02
N SER A 146 -35.94 -20.39 -32.04
CA SER A 146 -34.85 -19.82 -32.84
C SER A 146 -34.83 -20.49 -34.22
N ASP A 147 -34.49 -19.73 -35.24
CA ASP A 147 -34.24 -20.17 -36.61
C ASP A 147 -32.82 -20.72 -36.82
N THR A 148 -31.93 -20.56 -35.83
CA THR A 148 -30.48 -20.83 -35.94
C THR A 148 -29.87 -21.57 -34.74
N CYS A 149 -30.53 -21.63 -33.59
CA CYS A 149 -30.02 -22.26 -32.36
C CYS A 149 -30.60 -23.67 -32.14
N ARG A 150 -29.73 -24.68 -31.93
CA ARG A 150 -30.13 -26.07 -31.66
C ARG A 150 -30.50 -26.34 -30.19
N SER A 151 -30.11 -25.46 -29.27
CA SER A 151 -30.29 -25.64 -27.81
C SER A 151 -31.57 -25.01 -27.28
N LEU A 152 -32.65 -25.06 -28.07
CA LEU A 152 -33.97 -24.64 -27.64
C LEU A 152 -34.46 -25.50 -26.47
N ASN A 153 -35.26 -24.91 -25.58
CA ASN A 153 -35.81 -25.53 -24.37
C ASN A 153 -34.78 -25.95 -23.30
N SER A 154 -33.56 -25.41 -23.37
CA SER A 154 -32.56 -25.58 -22.32
C SER A 154 -32.44 -24.32 -21.47
N PRO A 155 -32.57 -24.40 -20.13
CA PRO A 155 -32.34 -23.27 -19.27
C PRO A 155 -30.86 -22.87 -19.28
N TYR A 156 -30.60 -21.57 -19.20
CA TYR A 156 -29.27 -20.98 -19.10
C TYR A 156 -29.28 -19.83 -18.10
N VAL A 157 -28.13 -19.61 -17.47
CA VAL A 157 -27.90 -18.49 -16.57
C VAL A 157 -27.10 -17.43 -17.34
N THR A 158 -27.61 -16.21 -17.37
CA THR A 158 -26.82 -15.05 -17.77
C THR A 158 -26.31 -14.37 -16.50
N LEU A 159 -25.01 -14.22 -16.37
CA LEU A 159 -24.38 -13.52 -15.25
C LEU A 159 -23.78 -12.21 -15.75
N LEU A 160 -23.99 -11.14 -15.00
CA LEU A 160 -23.45 -9.80 -15.21
C LEU A 160 -22.57 -9.45 -14.02
N LEU A 161 -21.26 -9.37 -14.23
CA LEU A 161 -20.33 -8.84 -13.24
C LEU A 161 -20.12 -7.35 -13.48
N LYS A 162 -20.19 -6.56 -12.41
CA LYS A 162 -19.65 -5.21 -12.38
C LYS A 162 -18.40 -5.17 -11.51
N PHE A 163 -17.34 -4.56 -12.01
CA PHE A 163 -16.08 -4.40 -11.29
C PHE A 163 -15.50 -3.01 -11.51
N VAL A 164 -14.71 -2.54 -10.54
CA VAL A 164 -13.92 -1.31 -10.68
C VAL A 164 -12.55 -1.67 -11.21
N GLU A 165 -12.23 -1.21 -12.42
CA GLU A 165 -10.89 -1.35 -12.98
C GLU A 165 -9.85 -0.55 -12.18
N THR A 166 -8.57 -0.89 -12.36
CA THR A 166 -7.45 -0.15 -11.73
C THR A 166 -7.41 1.34 -12.13
N SER A 167 -8.07 1.71 -13.22
CA SER A 167 -8.29 3.10 -13.66
C SER A 167 -9.33 3.86 -12.83
N GLY A 168 -10.11 3.17 -11.99
CA GLY A 168 -11.28 3.70 -11.30
C GLY A 168 -12.56 3.67 -12.14
N GLN A 169 -12.51 3.18 -13.38
CA GLN A 169 -13.68 3.03 -14.22
C GLN A 169 -14.52 1.82 -13.78
N ILE A 170 -15.84 2.00 -13.72
CA ILE A 170 -16.77 0.88 -13.51
C ILE A 170 -16.99 0.20 -14.87
N CYS A 171 -16.59 -1.07 -14.95
CA CYS A 171 -16.77 -1.90 -16.12
C CYS A 171 -17.74 -3.04 -15.83
N GLN A 172 -18.42 -3.50 -16.88
CA GLN A 172 -19.37 -4.60 -16.81
C GLN A 172 -19.10 -5.66 -17.87
N ARG A 173 -19.24 -6.93 -17.49
CA ARG A 173 -19.09 -8.08 -18.41
C ARG A 173 -20.24 -9.05 -18.19
N SER A 174 -20.85 -9.48 -19.28
CA SER A 174 -21.91 -10.49 -19.29
C SER A 174 -21.42 -11.78 -19.94
N PHE A 175 -21.75 -12.92 -19.35
CA PHE A 175 -21.59 -14.21 -19.99
C PHE A 175 -22.78 -15.12 -19.72
N GLU A 176 -23.01 -16.05 -20.63
CA GLU A 176 -24.06 -17.06 -20.53
C GLU A 176 -23.44 -18.43 -20.29
N MET A 177 -24.09 -19.20 -19.43
CA MET A 177 -23.65 -20.55 -19.09
C MET A 177 -24.86 -21.47 -18.88
N THR A 178 -24.67 -22.74 -19.16
CA THR A 178 -25.67 -23.78 -18.87
C THR A 178 -25.81 -23.99 -17.36
N ILE A 179 -26.92 -24.56 -16.91
CA ILE A 179 -27.15 -24.84 -15.49
C ILE A 179 -26.02 -25.66 -14.84
N PRO A 180 -25.49 -26.74 -15.47
CA PRO A 180 -24.38 -27.49 -14.88
C PRO A 180 -23.06 -26.72 -14.76
N GLN A 181 -22.85 -25.65 -15.54
CA GLN A 181 -21.66 -24.80 -15.45
C GLN A 181 -21.77 -23.74 -14.35
N PHE A 182 -22.99 -23.49 -13.87
CA PHE A 182 -23.28 -22.55 -12.78
C PHE A 182 -23.25 -23.22 -11.39
N GLN A 183 -23.46 -24.54 -11.33
CA GLN A 183 -23.38 -25.36 -10.11
C GLN A 183 -21.95 -25.70 -9.74
#